data_AF-A0A1E8FEW4-F1
#
_entry.id   AF-A0A1E8FEW4-F1
#
_cell.length_a   1.000
_cell.length_b   1.000
_cell.length_c   1.000
_cell.angle_alpha   90.00
_cell.angle_beta   90.00
_cell.angle_gamma   90.00
#
_symmetry.space_group_name_H-M   'P 1'
#
loop_
_entity.id
_entity.type
_entity.pdbx_description
1 polymer ?
#
loop_
_entity_poly.entity_id
_entity_poly.type
_entity_poly.pdbx_seq_one_letter_code
_entity_poly.pdbx_strand_id
1 'polypeptide(L)'
;MTTSISGLLLEAGNLLLVGMGFVFVFLTVLIFAVNALKAFCERFPGQEPQAPVRAQAAKAPSAAAADNNVIAAISAAVHAHRQANK
;
A
#
# COMPACT_ATOMS: atom_id res chain seq x y z
N MET A 1 -51.13 -23.21 -9.24
CA MET A 1 -49.71 -22.79 -9.22
C MET A 1 -49.35 -22.46 -7.77
N THR A 2 -48.82 -23.41 -7.02
CA THR A 2 -48.32 -23.18 -5.66
C THR A 2 -46.81 -23.38 -5.70
N THR A 3 -46.08 -22.38 -6.19
CA THR A 3 -44.60 -22.38 -6.09
C THR A 3 -44.25 -22.33 -4.62
N SER A 4 -43.74 -23.43 -4.07
CA SER A 4 -43.36 -23.54 -2.66
C SER A 4 -42.28 -22.52 -2.34
N ILE A 5 -42.45 -21.79 -1.23
CA ILE A 5 -41.51 -20.74 -0.75
C ILE A 5 -40.07 -21.24 -0.73
N SER A 6 -39.85 -22.51 -0.37
CA SER A 6 -38.54 -23.16 -0.40
C SER A 6 -37.84 -23.11 -1.77
N GLY A 7 -38.59 -23.22 -2.88
CA GLY A 7 -38.04 -23.09 -4.23
C GLY A 7 -37.58 -21.67 -4.54
N LEU A 8 -38.36 -20.66 -4.12
CA LEU A 8 -38.00 -19.25 -4.27
C LEU A 8 -36.76 -18.88 -3.45
N LEU A 9 -36.64 -19.39 -2.22
CA LEU A 9 -35.44 -19.17 -1.40
C LEU A 9 -34.21 -19.83 -2.03
N LEU A 10 -34.34 -21.02 -2.59
CA LEU A 10 -33.23 -21.71 -3.23
C LEU A 10 -32.75 -20.94 -4.48
N GLU A 11 -33.68 -20.43 -5.27
CA GLU A 11 -33.38 -19.64 -6.46
C GLU A 11 -32.74 -18.29 -6.11
N ALA A 12 -33.27 -17.60 -5.09
CA ALA A 12 -32.67 -16.38 -4.55
C ALA A 12 -31.26 -16.64 -3.98
N GLY A 13 -31.06 -17.77 -3.29
CA GLY A 13 -29.75 -18.18 -2.79
C GLY A 13 -28.75 -18.44 -3.91
N ASN A 14 -29.19 -19.09 -5.00
CA ASN A 14 -28.35 -19.31 -6.17
C ASN A 14 -27.95 -17.99 -6.84
N LEU A 15 -28.90 -17.06 -7.00
CA LEU A 15 -28.61 -15.72 -7.53
C LEU A 15 -27.62 -14.93 -6.65
N LEU A 16 -27.75 -15.01 -5.33
CA LEU A 16 -26.80 -14.39 -4.40
C LEU A 16 -25.41 -15.00 -4.53
N LEU A 17 -25.31 -16.33 -4.59
CA LEU A 17 -24.04 -17.03 -4.74
C LEU A 17 -23.34 -16.65 -6.04
N VAL A 18 -24.09 -16.60 -7.15
CA VAL A 18 -23.58 -16.17 -8.46
C VAL A 18 -23.11 -14.71 -8.40
N GLY A 19 -23.92 -13.81 -7.83
CA GLY A 19 -23.56 -12.41 -7.68
C GLY A 19 -22.29 -12.21 -6.84
N MET A 20 -22.20 -12.90 -5.71
CA MET A 20 -21.03 -12.82 -4.83
C MET A 20 -19.79 -13.45 -5.46
N GLY A 21 -19.94 -14.56 -6.19
CA GLY A 21 -18.86 -15.17 -6.95
C GLY A 21 -18.34 -14.27 -8.06
N PHE A 22 -19.23 -13.64 -8.83
CA PHE A 22 -18.84 -12.70 -9.88
C PHE A 22 -18.09 -11.48 -9.33
N VAL A 23 -18.58 -10.87 -8.25
CA VAL A 23 -17.90 -9.76 -7.58
C VAL A 23 -16.52 -10.19 -7.08
N PHE A 24 -16.41 -11.38 -6.49
CA PHE A 24 -15.13 -11.91 -6.02
C PHE A 24 -14.12 -12.08 -7.16
N VAL A 25 -14.54 -12.68 -8.28
CA VAL A 25 -13.69 -12.82 -9.48
C VAL A 25 -13.31 -11.43 -10.02
N PHE A 26 -14.26 -10.51 -10.12
CA PHE A 26 -14.01 -9.16 -10.62
C PHE A 26 -12.98 -8.41 -9.77
N LEU A 27 -13.13 -8.43 -8.44
CA LEU A 27 -12.16 -7.80 -7.53
C LEU A 27 -10.79 -8.49 -7.60
N THR A 28 -10.74 -9.81 -7.73
CA THR A 28 -9.48 -10.54 -7.88
C THR A 28 -8.72 -10.11 -9.14
N VAL A 29 -9.44 -9.99 -10.27
CA VAL A 29 -8.88 -9.48 -11.52
C VAL A 29 -8.40 -8.03 -11.34
N LEU A 30 -9.17 -7.19 -10.65
CA LEU A 30 -8.81 -5.79 -10.40
C LEU A 30 -7.54 -5.67 -9.55
N ILE A 31 -7.43 -6.48 -8.49
CA ILE A 31 -6.23 -6.56 -7.65
C ILE A 31 -5.03 -7.01 -8.49
N PHE A 32 -5.20 -8.01 -9.36
CA PHE A 32 -4.13 -8.46 -10.24
C PHE A 32 -3.71 -7.37 -11.23
N ALA A 33 -4.66 -6.64 -11.82
CA ALA A 33 -4.39 -5.53 -12.73
C ALA A 33 -3.60 -4.40 -12.04
N VAL A 34 -3.97 -4.03 -10.80
CA VAL A 34 -3.22 -3.03 -10.02
C VAL A 34 -1.80 -3.54 -9.70
N ASN A 35 -1.64 -4.81 -9.35
CA ASN A 35 -0.31 -5.38 -9.12
C ASN A 35 0.53 -5.43 -10.41
N ALA A 36 -0.08 -5.74 -11.55
CA ALA A 36 0.58 -5.70 -12.84
C ALA A 36 1.01 -4.27 -13.19
N LEU A 37 0.17 -3.27 -12.92
CA LEU A 37 0.52 -1.87 -13.08
C LEU A 37 1.70 -1.49 -12.17
N LYS A 38 1.68 -1.88 -10.89
CA LYS A 38 2.82 -1.66 -9.98
C LYS A 38 4.11 -2.29 -10.50
N ALA A 39 4.06 -3.55 -10.93
CA ALA A 39 5.20 -4.25 -11.49
C ALA A 39 5.70 -3.60 -12.79
N PHE A 40 4.79 -3.08 -13.61
CA PHE A 40 5.12 -2.34 -14.82
C PHE A 40 5.80 -1.01 -14.50
N CYS A 41 5.31 -0.26 -13.52
CA CYS A 41 5.93 0.98 -13.04
C CYS A 41 7.33 0.72 -12.44
N GLU A 42 7.53 -0.37 -11.70
CA GLU A 42 8.85 -0.76 -11.19
C GLU A 42 9.79 -1.19 -12.32
N ARG A 43 9.26 -1.83 -13.37
CA ARG A 43 10.04 -2.30 -14.51
C ARG A 43 10.44 -1.18 -15.47
N PHE A 44 9.61 -0.15 -15.59
CA PHE A 44 9.86 1.07 -16.37
C PHE A 44 9.86 2.27 -15.43
N PRO A 45 10.94 2.49 -14.65
CA PRO A 45 11.08 3.69 -13.86
C PRO A 45 11.19 4.87 -14.82
N GLY A 46 10.07 5.55 -15.07
CA GLY A 46 10.10 6.92 -15.53
C GLY A 46 10.92 7.73 -14.53
N GLN A 47 11.72 8.68 -15.02
CA GLN A 47 12.47 9.63 -14.19
C GLN A 47 11.48 10.56 -13.47
N GLU A 48 10.71 10.05 -12.53
CA GLU A 48 9.89 10.87 -11.66
C GLU A 48 10.70 11.14 -10.38
N PRO A 49 10.84 12.41 -9.95
CA PRO A 49 11.47 12.74 -8.69
C PRO A 49 10.81 11.92 -7.60
N GLN A 50 11.61 11.25 -6.77
CA GLN A 50 11.15 10.41 -5.68
C GLN A 50 10.09 11.16 -4.85
N ALA A 51 8.82 10.88 -5.11
CA ALA A 51 7.77 11.21 -4.16
C ALA A 51 8.17 10.48 -2.87
N PRO A 52 8.18 11.16 -1.70
CA PRO A 52 8.66 10.54 -0.48
C PRO A 52 7.81 9.29 -0.26
N VAL A 53 8.45 8.12 -0.40
CA VAL A 53 7.86 6.85 -0.05
C VAL A 53 7.36 7.04 1.38
N ARG A 54 6.05 6.98 1.59
CA ARG A 54 5.48 6.87 2.92
C ARG A 54 6.07 5.59 3.48
N ALA A 55 7.16 5.72 4.22
CA ALA A 55 7.89 4.61 4.77
C ALA A 55 6.87 3.71 5.47
N GLN A 56 6.76 2.46 5.00
CA GLN A 56 6.21 1.40 5.83
C GLN A 56 6.92 1.55 7.17
N ALA A 57 6.15 1.73 8.25
CA ALA A 57 6.66 2.03 9.57
C ALA A 57 7.76 1.01 9.92
N ALA A 58 9.00 1.41 9.66
CA ALA A 58 10.16 0.68 10.10
C ALA A 58 10.08 0.73 11.61
N LYS A 59 10.01 -0.47 12.21
CA LYS A 59 10.08 -0.73 13.64
C LYS A 59 10.92 0.37 14.31
N ALA A 60 10.28 1.12 15.21
CA ALA A 60 10.84 2.32 15.80
C ALA A 60 12.33 2.14 16.14
N PRO A 61 13.23 3.06 15.72
CA PRO A 61 14.60 3.03 16.17
C PRO A 61 14.58 3.06 17.70
N SER A 62 15.32 2.14 18.34
CA SER A 62 15.59 2.22 19.77
C SER A 62 16.06 3.64 20.12
N ALA A 63 15.63 4.19 21.25
CA ALA A 63 15.91 5.58 21.64
C ALA A 63 17.39 5.98 21.46
N ALA A 64 18.31 5.04 21.73
CA ALA A 64 19.76 5.24 21.53
C ALA A 64 20.18 5.49 20.07
N ALA A 65 19.47 4.93 19.09
CA ALA A 65 19.73 5.16 17.67
C ALA A 65 19.17 6.51 17.19
N ALA A 66 18.04 6.95 17.76
CA ALA A 66 17.50 8.29 17.53
C ALA A 66 18.45 9.36 18.09
N ASP A 67 18.94 9.17 19.32
CA ASP A 67 19.88 10.10 19.96
C ASP A 67 21.19 10.24 19.16
N ASN A 68 21.76 9.13 18.68
CA ASN A 68 22.95 9.17 17.82
C ASN A 68 22.71 9.92 16.51
N ASN A 69 21.53 9.78 15.90
CA ASN A 69 21.19 10.50 14.67
C ASN A 69 21.07 12.02 14.92
N VAL A 70 20.45 12.41 16.03
CA VAL A 70 20.36 13.83 16.43
C VAL A 70 21.74 14.41 16.69
N ILE A 71 22.61 13.71 17.41
CA ILE A 71 23.98 14.15 17.69
C ILE A 71 24.79 14.30 16.38
N ALA A 72 24.64 13.35 15.45
CA ALA A 72 25.29 13.42 14.13
C ALA A 72 24.79 14.62 13.30
N ALA A 73 23.47 14.87 13.29
CA ALA A 73 22.87 15.99 12.59
C ALA A 73 23.32 17.35 13.17
N ILE A 74 23.37 17.48 14.50
CA ILE A 74 23.87 18.69 15.18
C ILE A 74 25.36 18.91 14.86
N SER A 75 26.17 17.85 14.92
CA SER A 75 27.60 17.93 14.57
C SER A 75 27.81 18.39 13.13
N ALA A 76 27.04 17.84 12.19
CA ALA A 76 27.08 18.24 10.79
C ALA A 76 26.67 19.71 10.60
N ALA A 77 25.61 20.17 11.28
CA ALA A 77 25.17 21.56 11.23
C ALA A 77 26.23 22.52 11.80
N VAL A 78 26.87 22.17 12.91
CA VAL A 78 27.96 22.99 13.49
C VAL A 78 29.19 22.99 12.59
N HIS A 79 29.55 21.86 11.98
CA HIS A 79 30.63 21.80 11.00
C HIS A 79 30.34 22.66 9.77
N ALA A 80 29.13 22.54 9.20
CA ALA A 80 28.70 23.36 8.07
C ALA A 80 28.72 24.86 8.41
N HIS A 81 28.26 25.24 9.60
CA HIS A 81 28.29 26.63 10.05
C HIS A 81 29.72 27.16 10.22
N ARG A 82 30.63 26.37 10.79
CA ARG A 82 32.05 26.77 10.93
C ARG A 82 32.79 26.85 9.59
N GLN A 83 32.42 26.00 8.63
CA GLN A 83 32.98 26.05 7.27
C GLN A 83 32.43 27.24 6.48
N ALA A 84 31.16 27.61 6.68
CA ALA A 84 30.53 28.75 6.02
C ALA A 84 30.93 30.13 6.61
N ASN A 85 31.43 30.17 7.85
CA ASN A 85 31.86 31.40 8.53
C ASN A 85 33.39 31.52 8.60
N LYS A 86 34.08 31.01 7.57
CA LYS A 86 35.52 31.13 7.36
C LYS A 86 35.78 31.68 5.97
#